data_AF-A0A3C1PRR9-F1
#
_entry.id   AF-A0A3C1PRR9-F1
#
_cell.length_a   1.000
_cell.length_b   1.000
_cell.length_c   1.000
_cell.angle_alpha   90.00
_cell.angle_beta   90.00
_cell.angle_gamma   90.00
#
_symmetry.space_group_name_H-M   'P 1'
#
loop_
_entity.id
_entity.type
_entity.pdbx_description
1 polymer ?
#
loop_
_entity_poly.entity_id
_entity_poly.type
_entity_poly.pdbx_seq_one_letter_code
_entity_poly.pdbx_strand_id
1 'polypeptide(L)'
;MYVDYRNCKSAAEMIQVLDGVAEEYNRNTGPFYTINDFRGSIGTKEFMKRASELSKIFDPKTKKTTVLGITGLKRLLLNGYNQLVKSKLVPFDTVDEALEYLVQ
;
A
#
# COMPACT_ATOMS: atom_id res chain seq x y z
N MET A 1 10.00 4.91 -1.62
CA MET A 1 9.38 4.43 -2.86
C MET A 1 7.95 4.95 -2.95
N TYR A 2 7.62 5.58 -4.07
CA TYR A 2 6.25 6.00 -4.36
C TYR A 2 5.60 4.94 -5.24
N VAL A 3 4.44 4.42 -4.82
CA VAL A 3 3.68 3.41 -5.54
C VAL A 3 2.40 4.04 -6.04
N ASP A 4 2.25 4.11 -7.36
CA ASP A 4 1.14 4.78 -8.02
C ASP A 4 0.03 3.79 -8.36
N TYR A 5 -1.07 3.80 -7.59
CA TYR A 5 -2.30 3.08 -7.89
C TYR A 5 -3.38 4.02 -8.43
N ARG A 6 -3.05 5.29 -8.75
CA ARG A 6 -4.05 6.26 -9.15
C ARG A 6 -4.77 5.77 -10.39
N ASN A 7 -6.08 6.00 -10.40
CA ASN A 7 -6.96 5.67 -11.51
C ASN A 7 -7.05 4.19 -11.90
N CYS A 8 -6.47 3.24 -11.16
CA CYS A 8 -6.76 1.83 -11.36
C CYS A 8 -8.26 1.56 -11.12
N LYS A 9 -8.96 1.09 -12.14
CA LYS A 9 -10.41 0.87 -12.19
C LYS A 9 -10.81 -0.59 -12.01
N SER A 10 -9.85 -1.50 -11.90
CA SER A 10 -10.11 -2.93 -11.69
C SER A 10 -9.18 -3.54 -10.65
N ALA A 11 -9.58 -4.67 -10.05
CA ALA A 11 -8.70 -5.43 -9.17
C ALA A 11 -7.45 -5.92 -9.91
N ALA A 12 -7.59 -6.31 -11.19
CA ALA A 12 -6.48 -6.77 -12.02
C ALA A 12 -5.40 -5.69 -12.20
N GLU A 13 -5.78 -4.45 -12.52
CA GLU A 13 -4.84 -3.33 -12.62
C GLU A 13 -4.12 -3.06 -11.29
N MET A 14 -4.85 -3.10 -10.18
CA MET A 14 -4.27 -2.93 -8.85
C MET A 14 -3.27 -4.05 -8.52
N ILE A 15 -3.61 -5.30 -8.85
CA ILE A 15 -2.76 -6.47 -8.59
C ILE A 15 -1.52 -6.44 -9.48
N GLN A 16 -1.62 -6.00 -10.73
CA GLN A 16 -0.46 -5.83 -11.61
C GLN A 16 0.57 -4.86 -11.03
N VAL A 17 0.13 -3.72 -10.50
CA VAL A 17 1.03 -2.76 -9.82
C VAL A 17 1.65 -3.41 -8.57
N LEU A 18 0.83 -4.09 -7.77
CA LEU A 18 1.27 -4.73 -6.53
C LEU A 18 2.30 -5.84 -6.76
N ASP A 19 2.13 -6.65 -7.81
CA ASP A 19 3.08 -7.70 -8.17
C ASP A 19 4.42 -7.09 -8.62
N GLY A 20 4.40 -5.99 -9.38
CA GLY A 20 5.61 -5.23 -9.71
C GLY A 20 6.33 -4.68 -8.47
N VAL A 21 5.58 -4.24 -7.46
CA VAL A 21 6.13 -3.85 -6.16
C VAL A 21 6.75 -5.05 -5.44
N ALA A 22 6.11 -6.22 -5.46
CA ALA A 22 6.67 -7.43 -4.86
C ALA A 22 7.99 -7.85 -5.51
N GLU A 23 8.12 -7.72 -6.82
CA GLU A 23 9.39 -7.93 -7.51
C GLU A 23 10.47 -6.95 -7.05
N GLU A 24 10.13 -5.67 -6.89
CA GLU A 24 11.07 -4.66 -6.41
C GLU A 24 11.54 -4.95 -4.97
N TYR A 25 10.62 -5.38 -4.11
CA TYR A 25 10.95 -5.85 -2.76
C TYR A 25 11.83 -7.09 -2.78
N ASN A 26 11.69 -7.99 -3.76
CA ASN A 26 12.54 -9.18 -3.86
C ASN A 26 13.96 -8.82 -4.35
N ARG A 27 14.08 -7.86 -5.28
CA ARG A 27 15.38 -7.44 -5.84
C ARG A 27 16.25 -6.65 -4.86
N ASN A 28 15.64 -5.98 -3.87
CA ASN A 28 16.36 -5.11 -2.95
C ASN A 28 16.30 -5.61 -1.50
N THR A 29 17.29 -5.24 -0.72
CA THR A 29 17.41 -5.63 0.70
C THR A 29 16.55 -4.77 1.63
N GLY A 30 16.12 -3.58 1.20
CA GLY A 30 15.44 -2.60 2.05
C GLY A 30 16.40 -1.84 2.98
N PRO A 31 15.91 -1.12 4.01
CA PRO A 31 14.50 -0.95 4.36
C PRO A 31 13.78 0.03 3.43
N PHE A 32 12.50 -0.23 3.18
CA PHE A 32 11.63 0.63 2.40
C PHE A 32 10.81 1.57 3.28
N TYR A 33 10.71 2.81 2.80
CA TYR A 33 9.74 3.80 3.21
C TYR A 33 8.81 4.02 2.03
N THR A 34 7.49 3.81 2.20
CA THR A 34 6.57 3.81 1.06
C THR A 34 5.41 4.79 1.20
N ILE A 35 5.02 5.36 0.07
CA ILE A 35 3.74 6.06 -0.13
C ILE A 35 2.98 5.26 -1.17
N ASN A 36 1.77 4.83 -0.86
CA ASN A 36 0.90 4.13 -1.81
C ASN A 36 -0.30 5.05 -2.12
N ASP A 37 -0.36 5.56 -3.34
CA ASP A 37 -1.38 6.52 -3.73
C ASP A 37 -2.58 5.86 -4.41
N PHE A 38 -3.70 5.80 -3.70
CA PHE A 38 -4.95 5.21 -4.18
C PHE A 38 -5.98 6.26 -4.62
N ARG A 39 -5.59 7.52 -4.83
CA ARG A 39 -6.52 8.57 -5.28
C ARG A 39 -7.10 8.23 -6.66
N GLY A 40 -8.42 8.30 -6.79
CA GLY A 40 -9.13 7.93 -8.03
C GLY A 40 -9.15 6.42 -8.36
N SER A 41 -8.56 5.56 -7.52
CA SER A 41 -8.62 4.11 -7.67
C SER A 41 -9.90 3.52 -7.09
N ILE A 42 -10.14 2.24 -7.35
CA ILE A 42 -11.11 1.44 -6.61
C ILE A 42 -10.46 0.65 -5.46
N GLY A 43 -11.24 0.28 -4.45
CA GLY A 43 -10.83 -0.68 -3.41
C GLY A 43 -11.61 -1.97 -3.54
N THR A 44 -10.94 -3.11 -3.64
CA THR A 44 -11.58 -4.44 -3.78
C THR A 44 -11.08 -5.42 -2.73
N LYS A 45 -11.91 -6.40 -2.38
CA LYS A 45 -11.51 -7.50 -1.48
C LYS A 45 -10.41 -8.37 -2.09
N GLU A 46 -10.46 -8.57 -3.41
CA GLU A 46 -9.48 -9.36 -4.15
C GLU A 46 -8.08 -8.77 -4.06
N PHE A 47 -7.96 -7.45 -4.27
CA PHE A 47 -6.69 -6.73 -4.08
C PHE A 47 -6.17 -6.88 -2.63
N MET A 48 -7.04 -6.68 -1.63
CA MET A 48 -6.63 -6.81 -0.23
C MET A 48 -6.17 -8.23 0.14
N LYS A 49 -6.80 -9.25 -0.44
CA LYS A 49 -6.38 -10.64 -0.27
C LYS A 49 -4.98 -10.85 -0.83
N ARG A 50 -4.73 -10.42 -2.08
CA ARG A 50 -3.41 -10.54 -2.71
C ARG A 50 -2.32 -9.77 -1.94
N ALA A 51 -2.63 -8.55 -1.49
CA ALA A 51 -1.71 -7.76 -0.65
C ALA A 51 -1.38 -8.50 0.65
N SER A 52 -2.36 -9.16 1.28
CA SER A 52 -2.15 -9.91 2.52
C SER A 52 -1.29 -11.16 2.29
N GLU A 53 -1.46 -11.85 1.16
CA GLU A 53 -0.63 -13.00 0.78
C GLU A 53 0.84 -12.60 0.56
N LEU A 54 1.06 -11.41 0.01
CA LEU A 54 2.38 -10.83 -0.25
C LEU A 54 2.98 -10.12 0.97
N SER A 55 2.23 -9.94 2.06
CA SER A 55 2.70 -9.25 3.27
C SER A 55 3.97 -9.85 3.85
N LYS A 56 4.18 -11.17 3.74
CA LYS A 56 5.42 -11.86 4.15
C LYS A 56 6.68 -11.38 3.41
N ILE A 57 6.53 -10.79 2.22
CA ILE A 57 7.61 -10.19 1.43
C ILE A 57 7.83 -8.74 1.89
N PHE A 58 6.75 -8.02 2.17
CA PHE A 58 6.77 -6.60 2.52
C PHE A 58 7.15 -6.33 3.97
N ASP A 59 6.52 -7.03 4.91
CA ASP A 59 6.64 -6.80 6.36
C ASP A 59 8.10 -6.80 6.84
N PRO A 60 8.99 -7.74 6.43
CA PRO A 60 10.37 -7.76 6.92
C PRO A 60 11.22 -6.59 6.40
N LYS A 61 10.81 -5.95 5.30
CA LYS A 61 11.60 -4.93 4.60
C LYS A 61 10.96 -3.54 4.65
N THR A 62 9.73 -3.40 5.15
CA THR A 62 9.03 -2.11 5.25
C THR A 62 9.26 -1.50 6.62
N LYS A 63 9.94 -0.35 6.68
CA LYS A 63 10.15 0.39 7.94
C LYS A 63 8.99 1.31 8.26
N LYS A 64 8.47 2.05 7.27
CA LYS A 64 7.25 2.86 7.37
C LYS A 64 6.51 2.85 6.05
N THR A 65 5.18 2.83 6.10
CA THR A 65 4.33 2.84 4.92
C THR A 65 3.10 3.72 5.14
N THR A 66 2.78 4.52 4.14
CA THR A 66 1.68 5.47 4.15
C THR A 66 0.77 5.26 2.95
N VAL A 67 -0.47 5.73 3.05
CA VAL A 67 -1.47 5.64 2.00
C VAL A 67 -2.21 6.94 1.80
N LEU A 68 -2.51 7.25 0.54
CA LEU A 68 -3.32 8.40 0.14
C LEU A 68 -4.62 7.95 -0.52
N GLY A 69 -5.65 8.80 -0.44
CA GLY A 69 -6.92 8.56 -1.16
C GLY A 69 -7.79 7.45 -0.58
N ILE A 70 -7.69 7.21 0.74
CA ILE A 70 -8.48 6.20 1.45
C ILE A 70 -9.76 6.82 2.04
N THR A 71 -10.88 6.62 1.35
CA THR A 71 -12.21 7.10 1.76
C THR A 71 -13.26 5.98 1.65
N GLY A 72 -14.39 6.14 2.35
CA GLY A 72 -15.55 5.24 2.26
C GLY A 72 -15.19 3.75 2.42
N LEU A 73 -15.56 2.93 1.42
CA LEU A 73 -15.29 1.49 1.42
C LEU A 73 -13.79 1.15 1.54
N LYS A 74 -12.90 1.98 0.98
CA LYS A 74 -11.45 1.73 1.09
C LYS A 74 -10.98 1.80 2.55
N ARG A 75 -11.58 2.67 3.37
CA ARG A 75 -11.26 2.77 4.80
C ARG A 75 -11.62 1.49 5.53
N LEU A 76 -12.79 0.92 5.24
CA LEU A 76 -13.22 -0.36 5.83
C LEU A 76 -12.26 -1.49 5.43
N LEU A 77 -11.91 -1.57 4.15
CA LEU A 77 -10.98 -2.57 3.63
C LEU A 77 -9.58 -2.42 4.25
N LEU A 78 -9.06 -1.19 4.34
CA LEU A 78 -7.77 -0.88 4.96
C LEU A 78 -7.75 -1.29 6.43
N ASN A 79 -8.80 -0.99 7.19
CA ASN A 79 -8.88 -1.36 8.60
C ASN A 79 -8.79 -2.87 8.77
N GLY A 80 -9.49 -3.64 7.95
CA GLY A 80 -9.40 -5.11 7.94
C GLY A 80 -8.00 -5.60 7.60
N TYR A 81 -7.40 -5.05 6.54
CA TYR A 81 -6.03 -5.39 6.13
C TYR A 81 -5.00 -5.12 7.25
N ASN A 82 -5.08 -3.97 7.91
CA ASN A 82 -4.16 -3.58 8.99
C ASN A 82 -4.26 -4.46 10.26
N GLN A 83 -5.30 -5.27 10.41
CA GLN A 83 -5.37 -6.29 11.46
C GLN A 83 -4.59 -7.57 11.12
N LEU A 84 -4.31 -7.80 9.83
CA LEU A 84 -3.70 -9.04 9.33
C LEU A 84 -2.18 -8.93 9.14
N VAL A 85 -1.66 -7.72 8.96
CA VAL A 85 -0.23 -7.50 8.63
C VAL A 85 0.54 -6.81 9.75
N LYS A 86 1.87 -6.95 9.73
CA LYS A 86 2.74 -6.28 10.71
C LYS A 86 2.99 -4.83 10.32
N SER A 87 3.29 -4.57 9.04
CA SER A 87 3.57 -3.22 8.56
C SER A 87 2.27 -2.52 8.17
N LYS A 88 1.63 -1.92 9.18
CA LYS A 88 0.35 -1.21 9.03
C LYS A 88 0.50 0.03 8.16
N LEU A 89 -0.44 0.20 7.24
CA LEU A 89 -0.51 1.36 6.36
C LEU A 89 -1.18 2.52 7.10
N VAL A 90 -0.49 3.66 7.16
CA VAL A 90 -0.96 4.86 7.85
C VAL A 90 -1.55 5.84 6.83
N PRO A 91 -2.84 6.18 6.93
CA PRO A 91 -3.51 7.03 5.97
C PRO A 91 -3.26 8.51 6.22
N PHE A 92 -3.05 9.26 5.13
CA PHE A 92 -2.92 10.71 5.10
C PHE A 92 -3.74 11.29 3.94
N ASP A 93 -4.07 12.59 4.03
CA ASP A 93 -4.85 13.28 3.00
C ASP A 93 -3.94 13.91 1.94
N THR A 94 -2.73 14.32 2.33
CA THR A 94 -1.75 14.95 1.45
C THR A 94 -0.43 14.18 1.36
N VAL A 95 0.29 14.39 0.25
CA VAL A 95 1.63 13.82 0.05
C VAL A 95 2.62 14.39 1.06
N ASP A 96 2.51 15.68 1.38
CA ASP A 96 3.44 16.37 2.27
C ASP A 96 3.36 15.82 3.71
N GLU A 97 2.16 15.64 4.26
CA GLU A 97 1.97 15.01 5.57
C GLU A 97 2.51 13.57 5.61
N ALA A 98 2.28 12.82 4.52
CA ALA A 98 2.78 11.45 4.41
C ALA A 98 4.32 11.43 4.36
N LEU A 99 4.95 12.34 3.62
CA LEU A 99 6.40 12.47 3.57
C LEU A 99 6.98 12.86 4.93
N GLU A 100 6.37 13.83 5.61
CA GLU A 100 6.79 14.26 6.94
C GLU A 100 6.77 13.07 7.93
N TYR A 101 5.70 12.28 7.93
CA TYR A 101 5.62 11.07 8.75
C TYR A 101 6.73 10.04 8.44
N LEU A 102 7.11 9.89 7.17
CA LEU A 102 8.12 8.91 6.75
C LEU A 102 9.54 9.30 7.18
N VAL A 103 9.85 10.60 7.27
CA VAL A 103 11.21 11.08 7.57
C VAL A 103 11.48 11.34 9.05
N GLN A 104 10.43 11.41 9.89
CA GLN A 104 10.56 11.35 11.35
C GLN A 104 11.03 9.96 11.82
#